data_AF-W1XX81-F1
#
_entry.id   AF-W1XX81-F1
#
_cell.length_a   1.000
_cell.length_b   1.000
_cell.length_c   1.000
_cell.angle_alpha   90.00
_cell.angle_beta   90.00
_cell.angle_gamma   90.00
#
_symmetry.space_group_name_H-M   'P 1'
#
loop_
_entity.id
_entity.type
_entity.pdbx_description
1 polymer ?
#
loop_
_entity_poly.entity_id
_entity_poly.type
_entity_poly.pdbx_seq_one_letter_code
_entity_poly.pdbx_strand_id
1 'polypeptide(L)'
;CKKLILSCGGKSAVKTGSDGTGYKLAKSLGHSTTDMVPGIVQLKLDYPYLKSISGVKFDGNVSILIDGEVVRTETGERLKFFF
;
A
#
# COMPACT_ATOMS: atom_id res chain seq x y z
N CYS A 1 2.11 -29.16 20.87
CA CYS A 1 2.26 -29.16 19.40
C CYS A 1 3.75 -29.27 19.04
N LYS A 2 4.15 -29.93 17.95
CA LYS A 2 5.58 -30.08 17.56
C LYS A 2 6.00 -29.24 16.34
N LYS A 3 5.04 -28.77 15.53
CA LYS A 3 5.27 -27.91 14.35
C LYS A 3 4.18 -26.84 14.29
N LEU A 4 4.52 -25.65 13.78
CA LEU A 4 3.61 -24.51 13.67
C LEU A 4 3.79 -23.83 12.31
N ILE A 5 2.70 -23.36 11.71
CA ILE A 5 2.70 -22.55 10.49
C ILE A 5 2.09 -21.19 10.84
N LEU A 6 2.75 -20.10 10.46
CA LEU A 6 2.22 -18.74 10.59
C LEU A 6 1.61 -18.31 9.25
N SER A 7 0.28 -18.17 9.21
CA SER A 7 -0.49 -17.78 8.02
C SER A 7 -1.52 -16.71 8.36
N CYS A 8 -1.14 -15.73 9.17
CA CYS A 8 -2.03 -14.71 9.75
C CYS A 8 -2.36 -13.53 8.81
N GLY A 9 -1.90 -13.56 7.56
CA GLY A 9 -2.03 -12.44 6.64
C GLY A 9 -1.14 -11.25 7.01
N GLY A 10 -1.54 -10.06 6.55
CA GLY A 10 -0.80 -8.81 6.74
C GLY A 10 -1.40 -7.89 7.80
N LYS A 11 -1.20 -6.58 7.61
CA LYS A 11 -1.85 -5.50 8.39
C LYS A 11 -2.84 -4.67 7.55
N SER A 12 -3.13 -5.14 6.33
CA SER A 12 -4.12 -4.55 5.44
C SER A 12 -5.50 -5.09 5.78
N ALA A 13 -6.55 -4.27 5.62
CA ALA A 13 -7.94 -4.69 5.84
C ALA A 13 -8.20 -5.31 7.24
N VAL A 14 -7.78 -4.62 8.31
CA VAL A 14 -7.90 -5.06 9.73
C VAL A 14 -9.28 -5.64 10.09
N LYS A 15 -10.36 -5.08 9.54
CA LYS A 15 -11.74 -5.57 9.76
C LYS A 15 -11.98 -7.02 9.33
N THR A 16 -11.12 -7.57 8.46
CA THR A 16 -11.18 -8.97 7.98
C THR A 16 -10.32 -9.93 8.81
N GLY A 17 -9.58 -9.43 9.81
CA GLY A 17 -8.70 -10.22 10.69
C GLY A 17 -7.21 -10.11 10.38
N SER A 18 -6.81 -9.53 9.24
CA SER A 18 -5.41 -9.21 8.93
C SER A 18 -4.94 -7.96 9.70
N ASP A 19 -4.67 -8.13 11.00
CA ASP A 19 -4.39 -7.06 11.95
C ASP A 19 -2.90 -6.86 12.30
N GLY A 20 -2.03 -7.70 11.73
CA GLY A 20 -0.59 -7.69 11.94
C GLY A 20 -0.12 -8.34 13.25
N THR A 21 -0.97 -9.04 14.00
CA THR A 21 -0.56 -9.79 15.20
C THR A 21 0.44 -10.90 14.89
N GLY A 22 0.38 -11.51 13.71
CA GLY A 22 1.34 -12.53 13.25
C GLY A 22 2.79 -12.05 13.23
N TYR A 23 3.03 -10.76 12.91
CA TYR A 23 4.37 -10.19 12.95
C TYR A 23 4.91 -10.05 14.37
N LYS A 24 4.04 -9.72 15.35
CA LYS A 24 4.43 -9.67 16.77
C LYS A 24 4.83 -11.05 17.27
N LEU A 25 4.07 -12.08 16.89
CA LEU A 25 4.39 -13.46 17.22
C LEU A 25 5.73 -13.90 16.60
N ALA A 26 5.95 -13.60 15.31
CA ALA A 26 7.22 -13.91 14.64
C ALA A 26 8.42 -13.26 15.37
N LYS A 27 8.30 -11.97 15.75
CA LYS A 27 9.33 -11.29 16.56
C LYS A 27 9.58 -11.97 17.91
N SER A 28 8.52 -12.36 18.61
CA SER A 28 8.65 -13.04 19.92
C SER A 28 9.34 -14.40 19.82
N LEU A 29 9.31 -15.02 18.64
CA LEU A 29 10.00 -16.27 18.32
C LEU A 29 11.43 -16.06 17.80
N GLY A 30 11.93 -14.82 17.79
CA GLY A 30 13.30 -14.48 17.39
C GLY A 30 13.48 -14.13 15.91
N HIS A 31 12.40 -14.01 15.12
CA HIS A 31 12.51 -13.57 13.73
C HIS A 31 12.62 -12.05 13.62
N SER A 32 13.45 -11.56 12.69
CA SER A 32 13.44 -10.16 12.27
C SER A 32 12.27 -9.87 11.33
N THR A 33 11.78 -8.64 11.34
CA THR A 33 10.81 -8.14 10.36
C THR A 33 11.33 -6.86 9.73
N THR A 34 11.05 -6.64 8.44
CA THR A 34 11.27 -5.34 7.80
C THR A 34 10.24 -4.32 8.24
N ASP A 35 10.50 -3.04 7.98
CA ASP A 35 9.49 -2.00 8.15
C ASP A 35 8.33 -2.21 7.18
N MET A 36 7.12 -2.10 7.73
CA MET A 36 5.89 -2.29 6.98
C MET A 36 5.35 -0.95 6.53
N VAL A 37 5.25 -0.76 5.22
CA VAL A 37 4.60 0.39 4.60
C VAL A 37 3.34 -0.06 3.87
N PRO A 38 2.31 0.79 3.75
CA PRO A 38 1.13 0.47 2.96
C PRO A 38 1.50 0.23 1.49
N GLY A 39 0.98 -0.85 0.91
CA GLY A 39 1.13 -1.18 -0.51
C GLY A 39 -0.21 -1.16 -1.22
N ILE A 40 -0.21 -0.75 -2.50
CA ILE A 40 -1.43 -0.66 -3.35
C ILE A 40 -2.50 0.22 -2.70
N VAL A 41 -2.08 1.33 -2.09
CA VAL A 41 -2.99 2.35 -1.55
C VAL A 41 -3.17 3.48 -2.54
N GLN A 42 -4.27 4.21 -2.39
CA GLN A 42 -4.51 5.42 -3.17
C GLN A 42 -3.50 6.51 -2.82
N LEU A 43 -2.98 7.20 -3.85
CA LEU A 43 -2.17 8.40 -3.68
C LEU A 43 -3.04 9.57 -3.21
N LYS A 44 -2.59 10.25 -2.15
CA LYS A 44 -3.15 11.54 -1.74
C LYS A 44 -2.45 12.63 -2.54
N LEU A 45 -3.24 13.48 -3.18
CA LEU A 45 -2.75 14.59 -3.98
C LEU A 45 -3.08 15.89 -3.25
N ASP A 46 -2.15 16.82 -3.23
CA ASP A 46 -2.36 18.17 -2.71
C ASP A 46 -2.47 19.14 -3.88
N TYR A 47 -3.69 19.30 -4.41
CA TYR A 47 -3.96 20.19 -5.53
C TYR A 47 -5.35 20.83 -5.40
N PRO A 48 -5.48 22.17 -5.53
CA PRO A 48 -6.71 22.89 -5.18
C PRO A 48 -7.94 22.52 -6.01
N TYR A 49 -7.75 22.02 -7.23
CA TYR A 49 -8.84 21.69 -8.14
C TYR A 49 -9.17 20.20 -8.21
N LEU A 50 -8.70 19.40 -7.24
CA LEU A 50 -8.98 17.96 -7.25
C LEU A 50 -10.48 17.67 -7.18
N LYS A 51 -11.26 18.49 -6.47
CA LYS A 51 -12.70 18.24 -6.28
C LYS A 51 -13.47 18.16 -7.60
N SER A 52 -13.13 19.00 -8.57
CA SER A 52 -13.84 19.06 -9.87
C SER A 52 -13.61 17.84 -10.75
N ILE A 53 -12.48 17.14 -10.58
CA ILE A 53 -12.12 15.95 -11.38
C ILE A 53 -12.39 14.63 -10.64
N SER A 54 -13.15 14.66 -9.53
CA SER A 54 -13.50 13.44 -8.80
C SER A 54 -14.38 12.51 -9.63
N GLY A 55 -14.05 11.23 -9.66
CA GLY A 55 -14.78 10.22 -10.44
C GLY A 55 -14.31 10.10 -11.88
N VAL A 56 -13.37 10.94 -12.33
CA VAL A 56 -12.81 10.85 -13.68
C VAL A 56 -11.87 9.65 -13.76
N LYS A 57 -12.12 8.80 -14.76
CA LYS A 57 -11.21 7.77 -15.23
C LYS A 57 -10.40 8.33 -16.39
N PHE A 58 -9.10 8.07 -16.39
CA PHE A 58 -8.23 8.44 -17.49
C PHE A 58 -7.13 7.39 -17.65
N ASP A 59 -6.70 7.17 -18.88
CA ASP A 59 -5.50 6.39 -19.16
C ASP A 59 -4.29 7.31 -19.14
N GLY A 60 -3.17 6.84 -18.58
CA GLY A 60 -1.98 7.65 -18.47
C GLY A 60 -0.80 6.97 -17.80
N ASN A 61 0.32 7.67 -17.84
CA ASN A 61 1.57 7.25 -17.23
C ASN A 61 1.73 7.91 -15.87
N VAL A 62 2.13 7.12 -14.87
CA VAL A 62 2.51 7.61 -13.54
C VAL A 62 3.96 7.24 -13.31
N SER A 63 4.81 8.23 -13.04
CA SER A 63 6.23 8.04 -12.80
C SER A 63 6.61 8.42 -11.37
N ILE A 64 7.48 7.62 -10.76
CA ILE A 64 8.13 7.93 -9.49
C ILE A 64 9.48 8.55 -9.81
N LEU A 65 9.72 9.75 -9.29
CA LEU A 65 10.99 10.45 -9.39
C LEU A 65 11.70 10.43 -8.05
N ILE A 66 13.00 10.13 -8.05
CA ILE A 66 13.89 10.25 -6.88
C ILE A 66 15.04 11.14 -7.31
N ASP A 67 15.24 12.24 -6.58
CA ASP A 67 16.27 13.24 -6.89
C ASP A 67 16.23 13.78 -8.33
N GLY A 68 15.01 13.90 -8.88
CA GLY A 68 14.76 14.37 -10.25
C GLY A 68 14.83 13.28 -11.32
N GLU A 69 15.32 12.08 -10.99
CA GLU A 69 15.46 10.96 -11.91
C GLU A 69 14.25 10.03 -11.84
N VAL A 70 13.76 9.59 -13.02
CA VAL A 70 12.65 8.64 -13.09
C VAL A 70 13.14 7.24 -12.70
N VAL A 71 12.65 6.72 -11.59
CA VAL A 71 13.01 5.37 -11.09
C VAL A 71 12.05 4.31 -11.59
N ARG A 72 10.79 4.68 -11.85
CA ARG A 72 9.76 3.75 -12.34
C ARG A 72 8.64 4.50 -13.03
N THR A 73 8.07 3.90 -14.06
CA THR A 73 6.86 4.37 -14.74
C THR A 73 5.86 3.23 -14.87
N GLU A 74 4.59 3.52 -14.65
CA GLU A 74 3.47 2.59 -14.78
C GLU A 74 2.40 3.19 -15.68
N THR A 75 1.92 2.42 -16.65
CA THR A 75 0.86 2.81 -17.60
C THR A 75 -0.45 2.10 -17.27
N GLY A 76 -1.57 2.80 -17.43
CA GLY A 76 -2.90 2.18 -17.41
C GLY A 76 -3.98 3.10 -16.84
N GLU A 77 -5.20 2.56 -16.76
CA GLU A 77 -6.37 3.29 -16.26
C GLU A 77 -6.17 3.72 -14.80
N ARG A 78 -6.38 5.01 -14.55
CA ARG A 78 -6.37 5.63 -13.24
C ARG A 78 -7.74 6.22 -12.96
N LEU A 79 -8.21 6.02 -11.74
CA LEU A 79 -9.43 6.62 -11.25
C LEU A 79 -9.09 7.58 -10.11
N LYS A 80 -9.47 8.84 -10.28
CA LYS A 80 -9.30 9.84 -9.23
C LYS A 80 -10.52 9.81 -8.31
N PHE A 81 -10.30 9.61 -7.01
CA PHE A 81 -11.26 9.93 -5.95
C PHE A 81 -10.83 11.17 -5.17
N PHE A 82 -11.78 11.93 -4.62
CA PHE A 82 -11.51 13.09 -3.76
C PHE A 82 -11.37 12.66 -2.30
N PHE A 83 -10.26 13.05 -1.66
CA PHE A 83 -9.98 12.93 -0.23
C PHE A 83 -9.12 14.09 0.22
#